data_AF-A0A662PEF9-F1
#
_entry.id   AF-A0A662PEF9-F1
#
_cell.length_a   1.000
_cell.length_b   1.000
_cell.length_c   1.000
_cell.angle_alpha   90.00
_cell.angle_beta   90.00
_cell.angle_gamma   90.00
#
_symmetry.space_group_name_H-M   'P 1'
#
loop_
_entity.id
_entity.type
_entity.pdbx_description
1 polymer ?
#
loop_
_entity_poly.entity_id
_entity_poly.type
_entity_poly.pdbx_seq_one_letter_code
_entity_poly.pdbx_strand_id
1 'polypeptide(L)'
;MVKRKRRMSWVPTHEEVIDKAFRRAKRVAMGIWTSTRGSHIYRTKKTEEQRVLTAWQVMNDKLKAITENKIDFDELHPFYRDLITAKID
;
A
#
# COMPACT_ATOMS: atom_id res chain seq x y z
N MET A 1 -29.68 1.29 4.56
CA MET A 1 -28.23 1.56 4.53
C MET A 1 -27.51 0.25 4.26
N VAL A 2 -27.04 0.00 3.04
CA VAL A 2 -26.44 -1.30 2.68
C VAL A 2 -25.05 -1.38 3.32
N LYS A 3 -24.89 -2.19 4.38
CA LYS A 3 -23.57 -2.55 4.93
C LYS A 3 -22.83 -3.32 3.82
N ARG A 4 -21.92 -2.67 3.10
CA ARG A 4 -21.00 -3.38 2.18
C ARG A 4 -20.28 -4.43 3.02
N LYS A 5 -20.44 -5.70 2.66
CA LYS A 5 -19.70 -6.82 3.22
C LYS A 5 -18.21 -6.56 2.98
N ARG A 6 -17.48 -6.05 3.97
CA ARG A 6 -16.02 -5.86 3.90
C ARG A 6 -15.40 -7.25 3.76
N ARG A 7 -14.94 -7.59 2.56
CA ARG A 7 -14.17 -8.83 2.34
C ARG A 7 -12.74 -8.54 2.76
N MET A 8 -12.18 -9.39 3.60
CA MET A 8 -10.75 -9.36 3.90
C MET A 8 -10.00 -9.46 2.57
N SER A 9 -9.23 -8.42 2.26
CA SER A 9 -8.41 -8.40 1.05
C SER A 9 -7.12 -9.17 1.31
N TRP A 10 -6.53 -9.70 0.25
CA TRP A 10 -5.19 -10.30 0.31
C TRP A 10 -4.21 -9.34 0.99
N VAL A 11 -3.54 -9.83 2.04
CA VAL A 11 -2.48 -9.08 2.73
C VAL A 11 -1.16 -9.45 2.04
N PRO A 12 -0.54 -8.50 1.32
CA PRO A 12 0.70 -8.80 0.60
C PRO A 12 1.86 -9.04 1.57
N THR A 13 2.82 -9.85 1.15
CA THR A 13 4.08 -10.01 1.88
C THR A 13 4.93 -8.73 1.80
N HIS A 14 5.90 -8.60 2.69
CA HIS A 14 6.86 -7.50 2.67
C HIS A 14 7.59 -7.38 1.32
N GLU A 15 8.01 -8.51 0.73
CA GLU A 15 8.63 -8.55 -0.60
C GLU A 15 7.67 -8.03 -1.69
N GLU A 16 6.40 -8.49 -1.68
CA GLU A 16 5.40 -8.04 -2.66
C GLU A 16 5.13 -6.53 -2.57
N VAL A 17 5.11 -5.97 -1.36
CA VAL A 17 4.93 -4.53 -1.13
C VAL A 17 6.13 -3.74 -1.67
N ILE A 18 7.35 -4.17 -1.33
CA ILE A 18 8.60 -3.57 -1.79
C ILE A 18 8.65 -3.62 -3.32
N ASP A 19 8.49 -4.79 -3.92
CA ASP A 19 8.54 -4.97 -5.38
C ASP A 19 7.53 -4.09 -6.10
N LYS A 20 6.30 -4.02 -5.59
CA LYS A 20 5.25 -3.20 -6.19
C LYS A 20 5.58 -1.72 -6.10
N ALA A 21 6.09 -1.25 -4.96
CA ALA A 21 6.48 0.14 -4.75
C ALA A 21 7.61 0.54 -5.70
N PHE A 22 8.70 -0.24 -5.74
CA PHE A 22 9.85 0.05 -6.59
C PHE A 22 9.55 -0.08 -8.08
N ARG A 23 8.75 -1.06 -8.52
CA ARG A 23 8.31 -1.17 -9.93
C ARG A 23 7.48 0.03 -10.35
N ARG A 24 6.56 0.51 -9.50
CA ARG A 24 5.74 1.69 -9.79
C ARG A 24 6.61 2.95 -9.83
N ALA A 25 7.49 3.12 -8.85
CA ALA A 25 8.41 4.24 -8.77
C ALA A 25 9.35 4.30 -9.99
N LYS A 26 9.90 3.16 -10.44
CA LYS A 26 10.70 3.06 -11.67
C LYS A 26 9.93 3.54 -12.89
N ARG A 27 8.69 3.08 -13.06
CA ARG A 27 7.86 3.46 -14.22
C ARG A 27 7.56 4.97 -14.24
N VAL A 28 7.19 5.53 -13.09
CA VAL A 28 6.91 6.97 -12.96
C VAL A 28 8.18 7.78 -13.20
N ALA A 29 9.30 7.39 -12.59
CA ALA A 29 10.59 8.06 -12.78
C ALA A 29 11.03 8.11 -14.24
N MET A 30 10.89 7.00 -14.99
CA MET A 30 11.20 6.98 -16.43
C MET A 30 10.31 7.96 -17.21
N GLY A 31 9.00 8.00 -16.92
CA GLY A 31 8.09 8.95 -17.57
C GLY A 31 8.41 10.41 -17.25
N ILE A 32 8.85 10.71 -16.03
CA ILE A 32 9.26 12.06 -15.62
C ILE A 32 10.57 12.45 -16.28
N TRP A 33 11.53 11.53 -16.34
CA TRP A 33 12.81 11.74 -16.99
C TRP A 33 12.64 12.11 -18.47
N THR A 34 11.77 11.39 -19.19
CA THR A 34 11.53 11.64 -20.62
C THR A 34 10.71 12.90 -20.89
N SER A 35 9.77 13.24 -20.01
CA SER A 35 8.88 14.41 -20.21
C SER A 35 9.45 15.73 -19.68
N THR A 36 10.37 15.70 -18.70
CA THR A 36 10.92 16.91 -18.08
C THR A 36 12.02 17.51 -18.95
N ARG A 37 11.83 18.77 -19.34
CA ARG A 37 12.85 19.60 -20.00
C ARG A 37 13.66 20.41 -18.98
N GLY A 38 14.87 20.82 -19.36
CA GLY A 38 15.77 21.62 -18.53
C GLY A 38 17.14 20.99 -18.33
N SER A 39 17.93 21.55 -17.42
CA SER A 39 19.29 21.07 -17.12
C SER A 39 19.27 19.64 -16.58
N HIS A 40 20.37 18.91 -16.80
CA HIS A 40 20.53 17.54 -16.30
C HIS A 40 20.32 17.45 -14.78
N ILE A 41 20.85 18.42 -14.03
CA ILE A 41 20.72 18.49 -12.56
C ILE A 41 19.24 18.64 -12.16
N TYR A 42 18.51 19.54 -12.81
CA TYR A 42 17.09 19.74 -12.53
C TYR A 42 16.26 18.48 -12.83
N ARG A 43 16.50 17.85 -13.98
CA ARG A 43 15.81 16.60 -14.38
C ARG A 43 16.09 15.48 -13.39
N THR A 44 17.34 15.33 -12.96
CA THR A 44 17.76 14.30 -12.00
C THR A 44 17.06 14.51 -10.66
N LYS A 45 17.15 15.74 -10.10
CA LYS A 45 16.52 16.09 -8.83
C LYS A 45 15.02 15.78 -8.86
N LYS A 46 14.31 16.28 -9.86
CA LYS A 46 12.86 16.07 -10.01
C LYS A 46 12.49 14.59 -10.15
N THR A 47 13.30 13.82 -10.87
CA THR A 47 13.06 12.39 -11.08
C THR A 47 13.23 11.59 -9.80
N GLU A 48 14.29 11.84 -9.02
CA GLU A 48 14.54 11.13 -7.77
C GLU A 48 13.55 11.52 -6.67
N GLU A 49 13.21 12.81 -6.55
CA GLU A 49 12.14 13.27 -5.64
C GLU A 49 10.84 12.50 -5.90
N GLN A 50 10.43 12.40 -7.17
CA GLN A 50 9.20 11.72 -7.55
C GLN A 50 9.28 10.21 -7.40
N ARG A 51 10.47 9.61 -7.56
CA ARG A 51 10.70 8.19 -7.29
C ARG A 51 10.44 7.88 -5.81
N VAL A 52 11.03 8.65 -4.91
CA VAL A 52 10.86 8.47 -3.45
C VAL A 52 9.41 8.67 -3.04
N LEU A 53 8.78 9.75 -3.50
CA LEU A 53 7.37 10.03 -3.19
C LEU A 53 6.43 8.92 -3.68
N THR A 54 6.65 8.43 -4.90
CA THR A 54 5.84 7.34 -5.47
C THR A 54 5.98 6.04 -4.67
N ALA A 55 7.22 5.69 -4.28
CA ALA A 55 7.46 4.49 -3.48
C ALA A 55 6.76 4.59 -2.11
N TRP A 56 6.92 5.73 -1.43
CA TRP A 56 6.25 6.00 -0.16
C TRP A 56 4.73 5.88 -0.28
N GLN A 57 4.14 6.51 -1.30
CA GLN A 57 2.70 6.49 -1.50
C GLN A 57 2.18 5.06 -1.69
N VAL A 58 2.82 4.25 -2.53
CA VAL A 58 2.39 2.86 -2.76
C VAL A 58 2.46 2.03 -1.48
N MET A 59 3.54 2.18 -0.69
CA MET A 59 3.68 1.47 0.58
C MET A 59 2.62 1.92 1.59
N ASN A 60 2.45 3.22 1.75
CA ASN A 60 1.48 3.81 2.68
C ASN A 60 0.04 3.39 2.35
N ASP A 61 -0.34 3.45 1.07
CA ASP A 61 -1.68 3.04 0.62
C ASP A 61 -1.93 1.55 0.91
N LYS A 62 -0.90 0.70 0.75
CA LYS A 62 -1.01 -0.73 1.03
C LYS A 62 -1.14 -1.03 2.51
N LEU A 63 -0.33 -0.40 3.35
CA LEU A 63 -0.39 -0.57 4.80
C LEU A 63 -1.69 -0.03 5.37
N LYS A 64 -2.15 1.15 4.92
CA LYS A 64 -3.45 1.71 5.31
C LYS A 64 -4.61 0.81 4.92
N ALA A 65 -4.59 0.25 3.73
CA ALA A 65 -5.63 -0.68 3.30
C ALA A 65 -5.71 -1.94 4.18
N ILE A 66 -4.60 -2.39 4.78
CA ILE A 66 -4.61 -3.51 5.73
C ILE A 66 -5.30 -3.08 7.03
N THR A 67 -4.96 -1.91 7.57
CA THR A 67 -5.53 -1.40 8.82
C THR A 67 -7.02 -1.04 8.69
N GLU A 68 -7.43 -0.51 7.55
CA GLU A 68 -8.81 -0.06 7.30
C GLU A 68 -9.78 -1.21 7.01
N ASN A 69 -9.27 -2.35 6.51
CA ASN A 69 -10.08 -3.54 6.22
C ASN A 69 -10.14 -4.53 7.40
N LYS A 70 -9.74 -4.11 8.60
CA LYS A 70 -9.83 -4.95 9.79
C LYS A 70 -11.30 -5.31 10.10
N ILE A 71 -11.53 -6.58 10.44
CA ILE A 71 -12.77 -7.02 11.06
C ILE A 71 -12.73 -6.56 12.51
N ASP A 72 -13.75 -5.84 12.95
CA ASP A 72 -13.86 -5.49 14.35
C ASP A 72 -14.23 -6.74 15.16
N PHE A 73 -13.27 -7.23 15.96
CA PHE A 73 -13.47 -8.39 16.81
C PHE A 73 -14.49 -8.13 17.91
N ASP A 74 -14.70 -6.86 18.27
CA ASP A 74 -15.68 -6.50 19.27
C ASP A 74 -17.13 -6.56 18.75
N GLU A 75 -17.32 -6.46 17.44
CA GLU A 75 -18.63 -6.61 16.79
C GLU A 75 -18.97 -8.09 16.45
N LEU A 76 -18.02 -9.01 16.62
CA LEU A 76 -18.24 -10.44 16.39
C LEU A 76 -19.03 -11.07 17.54
N HIS A 77 -19.93 -12.01 17.20
CA HIS A 77 -20.64 -12.81 18.19
C HIS A 77 -19.64 -13.55 19.09
N PRO A 78 -19.89 -13.65 20.42
CA PRO A 78 -18.94 -14.23 21.38
C PRO A 78 -18.35 -15.57 20.95
N PHE A 79 -19.18 -16.49 20.46
CA PHE A 79 -18.72 -17.78 19.92
C PHE A 79 -17.59 -17.66 18.87
N TYR A 80 -17.71 -16.74 17.90
CA TYR A 80 -16.67 -16.57 16.88
C TYR A 80 -15.45 -15.84 17.42
N ARG A 81 -15.63 -14.91 18.36
CA ARG A 81 -14.53 -14.24 19.05
C ARG A 81 -13.68 -15.25 19.81
N ASP A 82 -14.31 -16.07 20.65
CA ASP A 82 -13.63 -17.08 21.46
C ASP A 82 -12.89 -18.12 20.60
N LEU A 83 -13.49 -18.53 19.49
CA LEU A 83 -12.87 -19.45 18.54
C LEU A 83 -11.64 -18.86 17.85
N ILE A 84 -11.66 -17.57 17.54
CA ILE A 84 -10.51 -16.85 16.96
C ILE A 84 -9.41 -16.71 18.01
N THR A 85 -9.74 -16.27 19.22
CA THR A 85 -8.78 -16.13 20.33
C THR A 85 -8.08 -17.46 20.60
N ALA A 86 -8.81 -18.57 20.71
CA ALA A 86 -8.23 -19.89 20.96
C ALA A 86 -7.36 -20.46 19.82
N LYS A 87 -7.34 -19.82 18.63
CA LYS A 87 -6.61 -20.28 17.44
C LYS A 87 -5.48 -19.36 17.00
N ILE A 88 -5.53 -18.09 17.38
CA ILE A 88 -4.58 -17.06 16.93
C ILE A 88 -3.63 -16.64 18.07
N ASP A 89 -3.96 -16.98 19.33
CA ASP A 89 -3.03 -16.97 20.47
C ASP A 89 -2.29 -18.32 20.63
#